data_AF-A0A8J5MB70-F1
#
_entry.id   AF-A0A8J5MB70-F1
#
_cell.length_a   1.000
_cell.length_b   1.000
_cell.length_c   1.000
_cell.angle_alpha   90.00
_cell.angle_beta   90.00
_cell.angle_gamma   90.00
#
_symmetry.space_group_name_H-M   'P 1'
#
loop_
_entity.id
_entity.type
_entity.pdbx_description
1 polymer ?
#
loop_
_entity_poly.entity_id
_entity_poly.type
_entity_poly.pdbx_seq_one_letter_code
_entity_poly.pdbx_strand_id
1 'polypeptide(L)'
;MPCLNLFTNVRLEEVDTSTVLSETTKAISDIIGKPETPAAYGELVSIGGLNSDVNKKLSAGIADILENNMQIKHKNMLSVCMPCINNKSRLL
;
A
#
# COMPACT_ATOMS: atom_id res chain seq x y z
N MET A 1 4.24 -5.73 2.31
CA MET A 1 2.84 -5.32 2.40
C MET A 1 1.99 -6.58 2.39
N PRO A 2 1.74 -7.19 3.57
CA PRO A 2 0.82 -8.31 3.67
C PRO A 2 -0.61 -7.79 3.47
N CYS A 3 -1.40 -8.47 2.63
CA CYS A 3 -2.82 -8.20 2.47
C CYS A 3 -3.57 -9.44 2.99
N LEU A 4 -4.56 -9.23 3.86
CA LEU A 4 -5.45 -10.30 4.32
C LEU A 4 -6.87 -9.99 3.84
N ASN A 5 -7.38 -10.83 2.94
CA ASN A 5 -8.80 -10.85 2.57
C ASN A 5 -9.45 -12.05 3.26
N LEU A 6 -10.42 -11.79 4.13
CA LEU A 6 -11.09 -12.82 4.93
C LEU A 6 -12.58 -12.86 4.58
N PHE A 7 -13.06 -14.03 4.18
CA PHE A 7 -14.47 -14.28 3.86
C PHE A 7 -15.03 -15.26 4.89
N THR A 8 -16.14 -14.90 5.50
CA THR A 8 -16.81 -15.73 6.50
C THR A 8 -18.32 -15.69 6.25
N ASN A 9 -19.00 -16.77 6.61
CA ASN A 9 -20.45 -16.88 6.59
C ASN A 9 -21.08 -16.40 7.93
N VAL A 10 -20.28 -15.92 8.87
CA VAL A 10 -20.74 -15.34 10.14
C VAL A 10 -21.40 -13.98 9.88
N ARG A 11 -22.54 -13.73 10.53
CA ARG A 11 -23.22 -12.43 10.49
C ARG A 11 -22.39 -11.39 11.26
N LEU A 12 -22.06 -10.27 10.62
CA LEU A 12 -21.14 -9.26 11.15
C LEU A 12 -21.79 -8.20 12.04
N GLU A 13 -23.12 -8.19 12.17
CA GLU A 13 -23.89 -7.14 12.86
C GLU A 13 -23.55 -7.02 14.36
N GLU A 14 -23.14 -8.12 15.00
CA GLU A 14 -22.74 -8.17 16.42
C GLU A 14 -21.23 -8.31 16.60
N VAL A 15 -20.46 -8.36 15.50
CA VAL A 15 -19.01 -8.57 15.54
C VAL A 15 -18.31 -7.22 15.51
N ASP A 16 -17.48 -6.98 16.50
CA ASP A 16 -16.58 -5.84 16.48
C ASP A 16 -15.43 -6.08 15.49
N THR A 17 -15.68 -5.72 14.24
CA THR A 17 -14.74 -5.84 13.13
C THR A 17 -13.44 -5.08 13.40
N SER A 18 -13.48 -3.99 14.18
CA SER A 18 -12.29 -3.20 14.51
C SER A 18 -11.31 -3.99 15.40
N THR A 19 -11.84 -4.68 16.42
CA THR A 19 -11.02 -5.56 17.29
C THR A 19 -10.44 -6.71 16.49
N VAL A 20 -11.25 -7.43 15.70
CA VAL A 20 -10.79 -8.55 14.86
C VAL A 20 -9.69 -8.11 13.90
N LEU A 21 -9.88 -6.99 13.21
CA LEU A 21 -8.86 -6.45 12.31
C LEU A 21 -7.58 -6.09 13.08
N SER A 22 -7.68 -5.45 14.25
CA SER A 22 -6.51 -5.05 15.04
C SER A 22 -5.70 -6.25 15.56
N GLU A 23 -6.37 -7.28 16.09
CA GLU A 23 -5.70 -8.49 16.59
C GLU A 23 -5.05 -9.27 15.44
N THR A 24 -5.76 -9.37 14.32
CA THR A 24 -5.26 -10.10 13.16
C THR A 24 -4.06 -9.38 12.53
N THR A 25 -4.07 -8.05 12.48
CA THR A 25 -2.93 -7.27 11.98
C THR A 25 -1.70 -7.49 12.87
N LYS A 26 -1.87 -7.47 14.20
CA LYS A 26 -0.79 -7.75 15.15
C LYS A 26 -0.21 -9.14 14.97
N ALA A 27 -1.07 -10.15 14.91
CA ALA A 27 -0.64 -11.53 14.72
C ALA A 27 0.13 -11.70 13.40
N ILE A 28 -0.34 -11.09 12.32
CA ILE A 28 0.36 -11.10 11.02
C ILE A 28 1.72 -10.41 11.14
N SER A 29 1.78 -9.26 11.83
CA SER A 29 3.02 -8.53 12.04
C SER A 29 4.05 -9.32 12.84
N ASP A 30 3.63 -10.01 13.90
CA ASP A 30 4.50 -10.86 14.73
C ASP A 30 5.01 -12.08 13.96
N ILE A 31 4.14 -12.75 13.19
CA ILE A 31 4.49 -13.96 12.42
C ILE A 31 5.39 -13.61 11.22
N ILE A 32 5.06 -12.55 10.49
CA ILE A 32 5.79 -12.16 9.27
C ILE A 32 7.04 -11.32 9.61
N GLY A 33 7.13 -10.77 10.82
CA GLY A 33 8.22 -9.87 11.24
C GLY A 33 8.20 -8.54 10.48
N LYS A 34 7.01 -8.06 10.07
CA LYS A 34 6.84 -6.78 9.36
C LYS A 34 6.07 -5.79 10.23
N PRO A 35 6.51 -4.53 10.31
CA PRO A 35 5.87 -3.54 11.18
C PRO A 35 4.47 -3.17 10.66
N GLU A 36 3.54 -2.87 11.58
CA GLU A 36 2.17 -2.37 11.31
C GLU A 36 2.13 -0.93 10.76
N THR A 37 3.27 -0.41 10.31
CA THR A 37 3.33 0.98 9.87
C THR A 37 2.43 1.20 8.66
N PRO A 38 1.67 2.31 8.60
CA PRO A 38 0.86 2.66 7.43
C PRO A 38 1.69 2.58 6.14
N ALA A 39 1.15 1.87 5.16
CA ALA A 39 1.76 1.60 3.87
C ALA A 39 0.69 1.68 2.77
N ALA A 40 1.07 2.19 1.60
CA ALA A 40 0.18 2.31 0.45
C ALA A 40 0.77 1.64 -0.79
N TYR A 41 -0.12 1.07 -1.59
CA TYR A 41 0.15 0.55 -2.92
C TYR A 41 -0.97 0.99 -3.84
N GLY A 42 -0.62 1.42 -5.03
CA GLY A 42 -1.56 1.73 -6.09
C GLY A 42 -1.03 1.23 -7.41
N GLU A 43 -1.90 1.10 -8.39
CA GLU A 43 -1.52 0.80 -9.76
C GLU A 43 -2.16 1.84 -10.68
N LEU A 44 -1.32 2.51 -11.47
CA LEU A 44 -1.75 3.46 -12.48
C LEU A 44 -1.59 2.82 -13.87
N VAL A 45 -2.72 2.60 -14.53
CA VAL A 45 -2.77 2.11 -15.91
C VAL A 45 -3.24 3.24 -16.83
N SER A 46 -2.50 3.48 -17.91
CA SER A 46 -2.84 4.48 -18.93
C SER A 46 -2.49 3.96 -20.31
N ILE A 47 -3.35 4.25 -21.31
CA ILE A 47 -3.07 3.97 -22.72
C ILE A 47 -2.21 5.10 -23.27
N GLY A 48 -0.90 4.89 -23.28
CA GLY A 48 0.08 5.92 -23.65
C GLY A 48 0.29 6.99 -22.57
N GLY A 49 1.16 7.95 -22.84
CA GLY A 49 1.47 9.08 -21.93
C GLY A 49 2.41 8.74 -20.76
N LEU A 50 2.63 7.45 -20.47
CA LEU A 50 3.62 7.01 -19.49
C LEU A 50 5.01 6.96 -20.12
N ASN A 51 5.94 7.73 -19.56
CA ASN A 51 7.35 7.71 -19.89
C ASN A 51 8.19 7.88 -18.62
N SER A 52 9.52 7.78 -18.71
CA SER A 52 10.41 7.86 -17.54
C SER A 52 10.24 9.15 -16.73
N ASP A 53 10.11 10.30 -17.41
CA ASP A 53 10.04 11.61 -16.73
C ASP A 53 8.66 11.88 -16.14
N VAL A 54 7.60 11.48 -16.84
CA VAL A 54 6.22 11.54 -16.36
C VAL A 54 6.04 10.62 -15.16
N ASN A 55 6.60 9.40 -15.18
CA ASN A 55 6.53 8.48 -14.05
C ASN A 55 7.23 9.03 -12.81
N LYS A 56 8.37 9.72 -12.95
CA LYS A 56 9.04 10.37 -11.81
C LYS A 56 8.17 11.47 -11.20
N LYS A 57 7.57 12.32 -12.04
CA LYS A 57 6.69 13.42 -11.57
C LYS A 57 5.41 12.88 -10.92
N LEU A 58 4.79 11.88 -11.53
CA LEU A 58 3.58 11.23 -11.00
C LEU A 58 3.85 10.55 -9.66
N SER A 59 4.90 9.74 -9.58
CA SER A 59 5.26 9.06 -8.33
C SER A 59 5.58 10.05 -7.21
N ALA A 60 6.30 11.14 -7.51
CA ALA A 60 6.57 12.18 -6.52
C ALA A 60 5.28 12.89 -6.07
N GLY A 61 4.44 13.34 -7.00
CA GLY A 61 3.20 14.04 -6.65
C GLY A 61 2.21 13.17 -5.87
N ILE A 62 2.09 11.88 -6.21
CA ILE A 62 1.23 10.94 -5.48
C ILE A 62 1.79 10.68 -4.08
N ALA A 63 3.11 10.55 -3.95
CA ALA A 63 3.76 10.34 -2.67
C ALA A 63 3.59 11.55 -1.73
N ASP A 64 3.70 12.78 -2.26
CA ASP A 64 3.41 14.01 -1.52
C ASP A 64 1.95 14.07 -1.05
N ILE A 65 0.99 13.67 -1.89
CA ILE A 65 -0.43 13.64 -1.54
C ILE A 65 -0.68 12.63 -0.40
N LEU A 66 -0.05 11.46 -0.46
CA LEU A 66 -0.21 10.40 0.54
C LEU A 66 0.46 10.75 1.87
N GLU A 67 1.61 11.42 1.84
CA GLU A 67 2.27 11.87 3.07
C GLU A 67 1.48 12.98 3.75
N ASN A 68 0.99 13.97 3.00
CA ASN A 68 0.28 15.13 3.57
C ASN A 68 -1.13 14.78 4.08
N ASN A 69 -1.86 13.88 3.42
CA ASN A 69 -3.25 13.58 3.79
C ASN A 69 -3.40 12.34 4.69
N MET A 70 -2.52 11.33 4.52
CA MET A 70 -2.69 10.02 5.16
C MET A 70 -1.54 9.66 6.12
N GLN A 71 -0.57 10.56 6.31
CA GLN A 71 0.61 10.36 7.17
C GLN A 71 1.45 9.12 6.80
N ILE A 72 1.35 8.64 5.56
CA ILE A 72 2.10 7.50 5.05
C ILE A 72 3.48 7.98 4.61
N LYS A 73 4.54 7.44 5.21
CA LYS A 73 5.91 7.85 4.89
C LYS A 73 6.35 7.34 3.52
N HIS A 74 7.15 8.15 2.82
CA HIS A 74 7.77 7.81 1.53
C HIS A 74 8.43 6.43 1.49
N LYS A 75 9.13 6.04 2.55
CA LYS A 75 9.79 4.72 2.71
C LYS A 75 8.83 3.51 2.75
N ASN A 76 7.53 3.74 2.95
CA ASN A 76 6.51 2.69 3.09
C ASN A 76 5.60 2.59 1.85
N MET A 77 5.93 3.28 0.76
CA MET A 77 5.15 3.25 -0.49
C MET A 77 5.83 2.35 -1.51
N LEU A 78 5.07 1.43 -2.12
CA LEU A 78 5.54 0.62 -3.24
C LEU A 78 5.01 1.22 -4.55
N SER A 79 5.94 1.51 -5.48
CA SER A 79 5.74 2.21 -6.77
C SER A 79 4.35 2.05 -7.38
N VAL A 80 3.68 3.19 -7.58
CA VAL A 80 2.32 3.33 -8.12
C VAL A 80 2.22 3.03 -9.62
N CYS A 81 3.34 2.70 -10.28
CA CYS A 81 3.40 2.60 -11.73
C CYS A 81 4.32 1.45 -12.17
N MET A 82 3.78 0.42 -12.83
CA MET A 82 4.53 -0.49 -13.71
C MET A 82 3.54 -1.19 -14.68
N PRO A 83 3.87 -1.30 -15.99
CA PRO A 83 5.05 -2.06 -16.41
C PRO A 83 6.00 -1.26 -17.30
N CYS A 84 7.07 -0.74 -16.70
CA CYS A 84 8.37 -0.65 -17.38
C CYS A 84 9.35 -1.47 -16.53
N ILE A 85 9.51 -2.74 -16.89
CA ILE A 85 10.70 -3.52 -16.53
C ILE A 85 11.89 -2.74 -17.09
N ASN A 86 12.53 -1.90 -16.27
CA ASN A 86 13.99 -1.83 -16.13
C ASN A 86 14.46 -0.67 -15.22
N ASN A 87 13.85 -0.47 -14.04
CA ASN A 87 14.60 0.20 -12.98
C ASN A 87 14.08 -0.19 -11.60
N LYS A 88 14.85 -1.05 -10.91
CA LYS A 88 14.80 -1.17 -9.45
C LYS A 88 15.31 0.15 -8.84
N SER A 89 14.56 1.24 -8.94
CA SER A 89 14.71 2.30 -7.94
C SER A 89 13.86 1.89 -6.74
N ARG A 90 14.45 0.97 -5.98
CA ARG A 90 14.20 0.79 -4.55
C ARG A 90 14.22 2.20 -3.97
N LEU A 91 13.07 2.72 -3.54
CA LEU A 91 13.00 3.92 -2.72
C LEU A 91 13.73 3.57 -1.41
N LEU A 92 15.03 3.84 -1.37
CA LEU A 92 15.86 3.91 -0.17
C LEU A 92 15.90 5.36 0.26
#